data_AF-A0A3M2BPJ7-F1
#
_entry.id   AF-A0A3M2BPJ7-F1
#
_cell.length_a   1.000
_cell.length_b   1.000
_cell.length_c   1.000
_cell.angle_alpha   90.00
_cell.angle_beta   90.00
_cell.angle_gamma   90.00
#
_symmetry.space_group_name_H-M   'P 1'
#
loop_
_entity.id
_entity.type
_entity.pdbx_description
1 polymer ?
#
loop_
_entity_poly.entity_id
_entity_poly.type
_entity_poly.pdbx_seq_one_letter_code
_entity_poly.pdbx_strand_id
1 'polypeptide(L)'
;MSKIRSVAVLILSWNGRKHLETCLPALVAQRDPGVAWRVMVLDNGSWDGTGEWVAQHHPAVELIRSDVNLGFCRGVNRLVARCDADAVALLNDDTRPREDWLAALVDALRAAPPDVAAASGKIVDWRGERLDFGRGLMTFDGHAFQLDYRRPLERARVPAAGAELPFACGGNMLIRRRSFQAAGGFDGDYFAYLEDVDLGWRLWAGGERVIFAPAAVVHHRSMASSDLLGYAHRGFLFERNAFLTAYKNYQPGLFENVMPAILWTLLHRTQTLLVQNNPGGDELTLDPYAGHIANTAAPEDAAAEPASAIDAAGRALAPAPAPPSIGLYGKWRAYGTRELLRRGLRKAVRAALPRFVLDPAPAAGVPLLTDGRTVAQLRAITYLLGHLDAAADKRHAVQARRRRPDGEIFARFPAAVVPTYPGDERLFASAAFAELLPAGLPVVRYRLDEVMELDS
;
A
#
# COMPACT_ATOMS: atom_id res chain seq x y z
N MET A 1 -26.74 8.25 19.75
CA MET A 1 -25.93 7.11 19.26
C MET A 1 -26.26 5.88 20.10
N SER A 2 -26.69 4.77 19.48
CA SER A 2 -27.10 3.52 20.16
C SER A 2 -26.01 2.99 21.11
N LYS A 3 -26.43 2.59 22.32
CA LYS A 3 -25.64 1.89 23.34
C LYS A 3 -25.23 0.50 22.82
N ILE A 4 -23.99 0.08 23.08
CA ILE A 4 -23.50 -1.25 22.66
C ILE A 4 -24.15 -2.33 23.54
N ARG A 5 -25.01 -3.15 22.93
CA ARG A 5 -25.68 -4.30 23.55
C ARG A 5 -25.18 -5.63 22.98
N SER A 6 -24.66 -5.61 21.75
CA SER A 6 -24.12 -6.79 21.08
C SER A 6 -22.82 -6.53 20.32
N VAL A 7 -21.95 -7.55 20.29
CA VAL A 7 -20.69 -7.54 19.53
C VAL A 7 -20.54 -8.81 18.69
N ALA A 8 -20.07 -8.69 17.46
CA ALA A 8 -19.57 -9.85 16.71
C ALA A 8 -18.05 -9.76 16.56
N VAL A 9 -17.34 -10.80 16.98
CA VAL A 9 -15.91 -10.96 16.69
C VAL A 9 -15.79 -11.54 15.28
N LEU A 10 -15.13 -10.82 14.39
CA LEU A 10 -14.98 -11.14 12.97
C LEU A 10 -13.54 -11.55 12.70
N ILE A 11 -13.38 -12.77 12.20
CA ILE A 11 -12.07 -13.33 11.84
C ILE A 11 -12.11 -13.70 10.37
N LEU A 12 -11.16 -13.19 9.60
CA LEU A 12 -10.90 -13.65 8.25
C LEU A 12 -9.74 -14.63 8.30
N SER A 13 -9.87 -15.80 7.66
CA SER A 13 -8.80 -16.78 7.59
C SER A 13 -8.56 -17.26 6.16
N TRP A 14 -7.29 -17.44 5.79
CA TRP A 14 -6.88 -17.98 4.50
C TRP A 14 -5.67 -18.91 4.69
N ASN A 15 -5.87 -20.21 4.49
CA ASN A 15 -4.91 -21.27 4.82
C ASN A 15 -4.39 -21.14 6.27
N GLY A 16 -5.32 -20.83 7.17
CA GLY A 16 -5.04 -20.40 8.53
C GLY A 16 -5.40 -21.42 9.59
N ARG A 17 -5.59 -22.70 9.26
CA ARG A 17 -5.97 -23.74 10.23
C ARG A 17 -5.06 -23.73 11.46
N LYS A 18 -3.74 -23.77 11.25
CA LYS A 18 -2.72 -23.74 12.31
C LYS A 18 -2.80 -22.51 13.22
N HIS A 19 -3.38 -21.43 12.72
CA HIS A 19 -3.57 -20.17 13.44
C HIS A 19 -4.86 -20.22 14.27
N LEU A 20 -5.97 -20.64 13.65
CA LEU A 20 -7.25 -20.79 14.32
C LEU A 20 -7.23 -21.85 15.44
N GLU A 21 -6.38 -22.88 15.33
CA GLU A 21 -6.11 -23.86 16.40
C GLU A 21 -5.64 -23.21 17.71
N THR A 22 -5.10 -21.98 17.67
CA THR A 22 -4.78 -21.21 18.89
C THR A 22 -5.74 -20.04 19.13
N CYS A 23 -6.19 -19.36 18.07
CA CYS A 23 -7.04 -18.18 18.20
C CYS A 23 -8.44 -18.50 18.74
N LEU A 24 -9.12 -19.53 18.19
CA LEU A 24 -10.49 -19.86 18.59
C LEU A 24 -10.59 -20.36 20.04
N PRO A 25 -9.70 -21.24 20.55
CA PRO A 25 -9.70 -21.57 21.97
C PRO A 25 -9.51 -20.37 22.89
N ALA A 26 -8.64 -19.41 22.52
CA ALA A 26 -8.42 -18.19 23.30
C ALA A 26 -9.65 -17.25 23.29
N LEU A 27 -10.45 -17.27 22.22
CA LEU A 27 -11.74 -16.60 22.18
C LEU A 27 -12.79 -17.29 23.05
N VAL A 28 -12.85 -18.62 23.05
CA VAL A 28 -13.77 -19.38 23.91
C VAL A 28 -13.48 -19.10 25.40
N ALA A 29 -12.21 -18.88 25.75
CA ALA A 29 -11.77 -18.55 27.11
C ALA A 29 -11.97 -17.07 27.52
N GLN A 30 -12.61 -16.24 26.69
CA GLN A 30 -12.88 -14.85 27.08
C GLN A 30 -13.80 -14.77 28.29
N ARG A 31 -13.51 -13.82 29.19
CA ARG A 31 -14.46 -13.43 30.22
C ARG A 31 -15.66 -12.72 29.59
N ASP A 32 -16.80 -12.79 30.28
CA ASP A 32 -18.02 -12.13 29.82
C ASP A 32 -17.78 -10.61 29.67
N PRO A 33 -17.91 -10.05 28.45
CA PRO A 33 -17.76 -8.62 28.21
C PRO A 33 -18.98 -7.80 28.66
N GLY A 34 -19.99 -8.42 29.30
CA GLY A 34 -21.21 -7.76 29.75
C GLY A 34 -22.10 -7.30 28.59
N VAL A 35 -22.01 -7.98 27.44
CA VAL A 35 -22.82 -7.82 26.22
C VAL A 35 -23.06 -9.19 25.60
N ALA A 36 -24.14 -9.34 24.84
CA ALA A 36 -24.28 -10.50 23.97
C ALA A 36 -23.17 -10.49 22.91
N TRP A 37 -22.50 -11.61 22.68
CA TRP A 37 -21.46 -11.68 21.66
C TRP A 37 -21.39 -13.04 20.96
N ARG A 38 -20.87 -13.03 19.73
CA ARG A 38 -20.65 -14.23 18.92
C ARG A 38 -19.38 -14.11 18.10
N VAL A 39 -18.87 -15.25 17.61
CA VAL A 39 -17.71 -15.31 16.71
C VAL A 39 -18.17 -15.71 15.31
N MET A 40 -17.70 -14.97 14.32
CA MET A 40 -17.92 -15.26 12.90
C MET A 40 -16.55 -15.43 12.22
N VAL A 41 -16.38 -16.53 11.50
CA VAL A 41 -15.16 -16.81 10.73
C VAL A 41 -15.52 -16.83 9.25
N LEU A 42 -14.78 -16.07 8.42
CA LEU A 42 -14.81 -16.25 6.97
C LEU A 42 -13.58 -17.04 6.54
N ASP A 43 -13.81 -18.26 6.07
CA ASP A 43 -12.83 -19.04 5.32
C ASP A 43 -12.74 -18.48 3.89
N ASN A 44 -11.61 -17.84 3.59
CA ASN A 44 -11.41 -16.98 2.43
C ASN A 44 -10.79 -17.74 1.25
N GLY A 45 -11.38 -18.88 0.89
CA GLY A 45 -10.86 -19.74 -0.18
C GLY A 45 -9.62 -20.52 0.24
N SER A 46 -9.63 -21.07 1.46
CA SER A 46 -8.55 -21.97 1.91
C SER A 46 -8.64 -23.33 1.22
N TRP A 47 -7.49 -23.98 1.08
CA TRP A 47 -7.36 -25.34 0.53
C TRP A 47 -6.67 -26.31 1.49
N ASP A 48 -6.24 -25.82 2.66
CA ASP A 48 -5.58 -26.59 3.72
C ASP A 48 -6.55 -27.29 4.70
N GLY A 49 -7.85 -27.26 4.40
CA GLY A 49 -8.90 -27.80 5.27
C GLY A 49 -9.31 -26.89 6.44
N THR A 50 -8.96 -25.58 6.39
CA THR A 50 -9.37 -24.59 7.42
C THR A 50 -10.86 -24.63 7.69
N GLY A 51 -11.71 -24.49 6.66
CA GLY A 51 -13.16 -24.46 6.83
C GLY A 51 -13.74 -25.77 7.37
N GLU A 52 -13.22 -26.93 6.95
CA GLU A 52 -13.64 -28.24 7.46
C GLU A 52 -13.32 -28.37 8.94
N TRP A 53 -12.11 -27.97 9.33
CA TRP A 53 -11.66 -28.05 10.71
C TRP A 53 -12.51 -27.16 11.63
N VAL A 54 -12.82 -25.91 11.24
CA VAL A 54 -13.68 -25.01 12.01
C VAL A 54 -15.08 -25.60 12.18
N ALA A 55 -15.69 -26.10 11.10
CA ALA A 55 -17.03 -26.68 11.16
C ALA A 55 -17.12 -27.90 12.10
N GLN A 56 -16.05 -28.70 12.15
CA GLN A 56 -15.99 -29.91 12.99
C GLN A 56 -15.70 -29.60 14.46
N HIS A 57 -14.76 -28.69 14.76
CA HIS A 57 -14.25 -28.47 16.12
C HIS A 57 -14.91 -27.29 16.84
N HIS A 58 -15.48 -26.35 16.09
CA HIS A 58 -16.09 -25.14 16.63
C HIS A 58 -17.49 -24.90 16.04
N PRO A 59 -18.46 -25.82 16.22
CA PRO A 59 -19.79 -25.70 15.61
C PRO A 59 -20.61 -24.51 16.12
N ALA A 60 -20.22 -23.90 17.25
CA ALA A 60 -20.82 -22.67 17.77
C ALA A 60 -20.33 -21.40 17.03
N VAL A 61 -19.25 -21.49 16.26
CA VAL A 61 -18.74 -20.38 15.43
C VAL A 61 -19.55 -20.32 14.14
N GLU A 62 -20.00 -19.12 13.78
CA GLU A 62 -20.65 -18.90 12.50
C GLU A 62 -19.60 -18.92 11.37
N LEU A 63 -19.52 -20.03 10.64
CA LEU A 63 -18.60 -20.19 9.53
C LEU A 63 -19.24 -19.73 8.22
N ILE A 64 -18.56 -18.82 7.52
CA ILE A 64 -18.86 -18.37 6.17
C ILE A 64 -17.73 -18.83 5.26
N ARG A 65 -18.06 -19.38 4.09
CA ARG A 65 -17.07 -19.82 3.10
C ARG A 65 -17.08 -18.91 1.87
N SER A 66 -15.90 -18.71 1.31
CA SER A 66 -15.67 -18.09 0.00
C SER A 66 -14.90 -19.07 -0.87
N ASP A 67 -15.26 -19.17 -2.15
CA ASP A 67 -14.57 -20.07 -3.09
C ASP A 67 -13.22 -19.50 -3.55
N VAL A 68 -13.01 -18.20 -3.36
CA VAL A 68 -11.80 -17.47 -3.75
C VAL A 68 -11.32 -16.57 -2.63
N ASN A 69 -10.02 -16.28 -2.62
CA ASN A 69 -9.42 -15.29 -1.74
C ASN A 69 -9.84 -13.88 -2.16
N LEU A 70 -10.70 -13.25 -1.37
CA LEU A 70 -11.24 -11.92 -1.61
C LEU A 70 -10.28 -10.80 -1.16
N GLY A 71 -9.17 -11.14 -0.51
CA GLY A 71 -8.36 -10.22 0.29
C GLY A 71 -9.01 -9.87 1.62
N PHE A 72 -8.23 -9.18 2.47
CA PHE A 72 -8.66 -8.73 3.79
C PHE A 72 -9.88 -7.81 3.73
N CYS A 73 -9.82 -6.78 2.87
CA CYS A 73 -10.82 -5.72 2.82
C CYS A 73 -12.21 -6.25 2.45
N ARG A 74 -12.31 -6.97 1.32
CA ARG A 74 -13.59 -7.52 0.84
C ARG A 74 -14.08 -8.66 1.75
N GLY A 75 -13.17 -9.46 2.30
CA GLY A 75 -13.50 -10.51 3.27
C GLY A 75 -14.16 -9.96 4.53
N VAL A 76 -13.54 -8.96 5.18
CA VAL A 76 -14.12 -8.31 6.37
C VAL A 76 -15.42 -7.58 6.04
N ASN A 77 -15.50 -6.85 4.91
CA ASN A 77 -16.75 -6.21 4.50
C ASN A 77 -17.89 -7.24 4.36
N ARG A 78 -17.59 -8.44 3.86
CA ARG A 78 -18.57 -9.53 3.73
C ARG A 78 -19.05 -10.06 5.08
N LEU A 79 -18.15 -10.15 6.06
CA LEU A 79 -18.50 -10.50 7.45
C LEU A 79 -19.41 -9.43 8.07
N VAL A 80 -19.02 -8.15 7.96
CA VAL A 80 -19.81 -7.03 8.50
C VAL A 80 -21.20 -6.94 7.86
N ALA A 81 -21.31 -7.21 6.56
CA ALA A 81 -22.59 -7.22 5.85
C ALA A 81 -23.55 -8.31 6.31
N ARG A 82 -23.04 -9.43 6.84
CA ARG A 82 -23.84 -10.53 7.41
C ARG A 82 -24.11 -10.39 8.91
N CYS A 83 -23.58 -9.34 9.53
CA CYS A 83 -23.70 -9.10 10.96
C CYS A 83 -24.71 -8.00 11.28
N ASP A 84 -25.54 -8.25 12.30
CA ASP A 84 -26.53 -7.33 12.84
C ASP A 84 -26.12 -6.69 14.18
N ALA A 85 -24.98 -7.07 14.75
CA ALA A 85 -24.48 -6.57 16.03
C ALA A 85 -24.27 -5.04 16.06
N ASP A 86 -24.32 -4.43 17.24
CA ASP A 86 -24.11 -2.98 17.41
C ASP A 86 -22.66 -2.57 17.07
N ALA A 87 -21.70 -3.44 17.38
CA ALA A 87 -20.29 -3.26 17.11
C ALA A 87 -19.65 -4.57 16.60
N VAL A 88 -18.55 -4.43 15.88
CA VAL A 88 -17.77 -5.55 15.35
C VAL A 88 -16.33 -5.44 15.86
N ALA A 89 -15.81 -6.54 16.40
CA ALA A 89 -14.42 -6.66 16.80
C ALA A 89 -13.65 -7.38 15.70
N LEU A 90 -12.70 -6.71 15.05
CA LEU A 90 -11.82 -7.35 14.08
C LEU A 90 -10.62 -7.96 14.80
N LEU A 91 -10.35 -9.22 14.48
CA LEU A 91 -9.25 -9.98 15.05
C LEU A 91 -8.61 -10.83 13.94
N ASN A 92 -7.29 -10.74 13.79
CA ASN A 92 -6.57 -11.61 12.86
C ASN A 92 -6.53 -13.05 13.38
N ASP A 93 -6.54 -14.03 12.47
CA ASP A 93 -6.53 -15.46 12.81
C ASP A 93 -5.23 -15.93 13.46
N ASP A 94 -4.10 -15.27 13.17
CA ASP A 94 -2.76 -15.53 13.71
C ASP A 94 -2.48 -14.84 15.06
N THR A 95 -3.54 -14.58 15.82
CA THR A 95 -3.47 -13.94 17.14
C THR A 95 -3.91 -14.87 18.28
N ARG A 96 -3.51 -14.51 19.50
CA ARG A 96 -4.00 -15.07 20.75
C ARG A 96 -4.46 -13.92 21.67
N PRO A 97 -5.77 -13.60 21.72
CA PRO A 97 -6.29 -12.58 22.64
C PRO A 97 -6.12 -13.03 24.10
N ARG A 98 -5.85 -12.09 25.00
CA ARG A 98 -5.87 -12.34 26.46
C ARG A 98 -7.32 -12.51 26.94
N GLU A 99 -7.53 -13.19 28.07
CA GLU A 99 -8.86 -13.51 28.64
C GLU A 99 -9.80 -12.31 28.80
N ASP A 100 -9.28 -11.11 29.07
CA ASP A 100 -10.05 -9.88 29.27
C ASP A 100 -10.11 -8.99 28.00
N TRP A 101 -9.63 -9.48 26.85
CA TRP A 101 -9.46 -8.68 25.63
C TRP A 101 -10.76 -8.05 25.14
N LEU A 102 -11.82 -8.85 24.99
CA LEU A 102 -13.09 -8.37 24.47
C LEU A 102 -13.78 -7.43 25.46
N ALA A 103 -13.75 -7.77 26.75
CA ALA A 103 -14.28 -6.91 27.82
C ALA A 103 -13.60 -5.54 27.82
N ALA A 104 -12.27 -5.50 27.72
CA ALA A 104 -11.51 -4.25 27.68
C ALA A 104 -11.86 -3.36 26.47
N LEU A 105 -12.08 -3.94 25.28
CA LEU A 105 -12.54 -3.18 24.10
C LEU A 105 -13.95 -2.63 24.30
N VAL A 106 -14.86 -3.47 24.82
CA VAL A 106 -16.26 -3.10 25.07
C VAL A 106 -16.34 -1.97 26.11
N ASP A 107 -15.59 -2.08 27.20
CA ASP A 107 -15.55 -1.09 28.26
C ASP A 107 -15.00 0.25 27.75
N ALA A 108 -13.90 0.21 26.99
CA ALA A 108 -13.33 1.41 26.38
C ALA A 108 -14.35 2.13 25.49
N LEU A 109 -15.06 1.41 24.60
CA LEU A 109 -16.01 2.01 23.67
C LEU A 109 -17.37 2.37 24.30
N ARG A 110 -17.72 1.76 25.45
CA ARG A 110 -18.89 2.12 26.27
C ARG A 110 -18.65 3.39 27.08
N ALA A 111 -17.45 3.53 27.66
CA ALA A 111 -17.06 4.70 28.43
C ALA A 111 -16.76 5.92 27.54
N ALA A 112 -16.41 5.68 26.28
CA ALA A 112 -16.09 6.74 25.33
C ALA A 112 -17.28 7.63 24.97
N PRO A 113 -17.03 8.92 24.64
CA PRO A 113 -18.04 9.80 24.08
C PRO A 113 -18.71 9.24 22.82
N PRO A 114 -19.94 9.67 22.50
CA PRO A 114 -20.69 9.15 21.36
C PRO A 114 -19.91 9.16 20.04
N ASP A 115 -19.19 10.24 19.74
CA ASP A 115 -18.45 10.46 18.50
C ASP A 115 -17.20 9.56 18.34
N VAL A 116 -16.84 8.78 19.36
CA VAL A 116 -15.83 7.72 19.22
C VAL A 116 -16.44 6.52 18.49
N ALA A 117 -15.93 6.27 17.29
CA ALA A 117 -16.37 5.18 16.43
C ALA A 117 -15.65 3.87 16.73
N ALA A 118 -14.35 3.91 17.08
CA ALA A 118 -13.54 2.73 17.25
C ALA A 118 -12.57 2.83 18.44
N ALA A 119 -12.27 1.68 19.03
CA ALA A 119 -11.21 1.48 20.00
C ALA A 119 -10.19 0.48 19.44
N SER A 120 -8.92 0.87 19.37
CA SER A 120 -7.80 0.00 19.01
C SER A 120 -7.21 -0.64 20.26
N GLY A 121 -7.02 -1.95 20.26
CA GLY A 121 -6.28 -2.62 21.32
C GLY A 121 -4.77 -2.58 21.08
N LYS A 122 -4.03 -3.11 22.06
CA LYS A 122 -2.57 -3.26 22.03
C LYS A 122 -2.20 -4.61 21.41
N ILE A 123 -1.26 -4.60 20.48
CA ILE A 123 -0.71 -5.83 19.86
C ILE A 123 0.72 -5.98 20.34
N VAL A 124 1.05 -7.15 20.85
CA VAL A 124 2.40 -7.52 21.27
C VAL A 124 2.85 -8.73 20.47
N ASP A 125 4.16 -8.96 20.42
CA ASP A 125 4.69 -10.16 19.79
C ASP A 125 4.22 -11.44 20.52
N TRP A 126 4.50 -12.59 19.90
CA TRP A 126 4.00 -13.87 20.41
C TRP A 126 4.42 -14.16 21.86
N ARG A 127 5.62 -13.70 22.26
CA ARG A 127 6.17 -13.84 23.61
C ARG A 127 5.60 -12.82 24.59
N GLY A 128 5.07 -11.70 24.11
CA GLY A 128 4.61 -10.58 24.92
C GLY A 128 5.77 -9.75 25.48
N GLU A 129 6.88 -9.70 24.76
CA GLU A 129 8.11 -9.00 25.15
C GLU A 129 8.27 -7.68 24.40
N ARG A 130 7.76 -7.60 23.16
CA ARG A 130 7.92 -6.44 22.27
C ARG A 130 6.58 -5.93 21.78
N LEU A 131 6.51 -4.62 21.52
CA LEU A 131 5.33 -3.99 20.94
C LEU A 131 5.26 -4.30 19.44
N ASP A 132 4.07 -4.66 18.97
CA ASP A 132 3.77 -4.75 17.53
C ASP A 132 2.92 -3.52 17.12
N PHE A 133 1.83 -3.27 17.84
CA PHE A 133 1.01 -2.07 17.62
C PHE A 133 0.53 -1.44 18.93
N GLY A 134 0.69 -0.13 19.03
CA GLY A 134 0.09 0.70 20.08
C GLY A 134 -0.45 2.02 19.54
N ARG A 135 0.26 2.65 18.61
CA ARG A 135 -0.24 3.79 17.83
C ARG A 135 0.39 3.80 16.44
N GLY A 136 -0.34 4.36 15.49
CA GLY A 136 0.17 4.66 14.16
C GLY A 136 0.68 6.08 14.01
N LEU A 137 1.47 6.32 12.98
CA LEU A 137 1.75 7.62 12.38
C LEU A 137 1.34 7.57 10.91
N MET A 138 0.89 8.69 10.34
CA MET A 138 0.58 8.83 8.91
C MET A 138 1.60 9.74 8.25
N THR A 139 2.11 9.37 7.08
CA THR A 139 3.02 10.22 6.31
C THR A 139 2.25 11.14 5.35
N PHE A 140 2.93 12.18 4.87
CA PHE A 140 2.34 13.12 3.90
C PHE A 140 1.94 12.45 2.57
N ASP A 141 2.57 11.33 2.20
CA ASP A 141 2.31 10.57 0.98
C ASP A 141 1.34 9.39 1.17
N GLY A 142 0.70 9.31 2.35
CA GLY A 142 -0.35 8.33 2.65
C GLY A 142 0.14 6.96 3.11
N HIS A 143 1.45 6.78 3.28
CA HIS A 143 2.00 5.66 4.04
C HIS A 143 1.69 5.82 5.53
N ALA A 144 1.96 4.77 6.30
CA ALA A 144 1.86 4.79 7.73
C ALA A 144 2.91 3.87 8.36
N PHE A 145 3.26 4.18 9.61
CA PHE A 145 4.13 3.33 10.41
C PHE A 145 3.54 3.06 11.77
N GLN A 146 3.91 1.92 12.32
CA GLN A 146 3.62 1.56 13.71
C GLN A 146 4.73 2.15 14.58
N LEU A 147 4.38 3.13 15.41
CA LEU A 147 5.36 3.75 16.32
C LEU A 147 5.73 2.77 17.44
N ASP A 148 7.02 2.72 17.75
CA ASP A 148 7.62 1.82 18.72
C ASP A 148 7.52 0.33 18.31
N TYR A 149 7.31 0.03 17.01
CA TYR A 149 7.31 -1.35 16.49
C TYR A 149 8.61 -2.08 16.86
N ARG A 150 8.44 -3.32 17.36
CA ARG A 150 9.47 -4.25 17.85
C ARG A 150 10.29 -3.73 19.04
N ARG A 151 10.00 -2.55 19.56
CA ARG A 151 10.66 -2.04 20.77
C ARG A 151 10.27 -2.89 21.98
N PRO A 152 11.21 -3.23 22.89
CA PRO A 152 10.89 -3.92 24.14
C PRO A 152 9.79 -3.18 24.90
N LEU A 153 8.79 -3.90 25.43
CA LEU A 153 7.61 -3.27 26.05
C LEU A 153 7.95 -2.35 27.22
N GLU A 154 9.01 -2.66 27.97
CA GLU A 154 9.53 -1.84 29.07
C GLU A 154 10.01 -0.45 28.62
N ARG A 155 10.39 -0.33 27.34
CA ARG A 155 10.91 0.91 26.71
C ARG A 155 9.95 1.50 25.69
N ALA A 156 8.94 0.74 25.27
CA ALA A 156 7.97 1.16 24.28
C ALA A 156 7.05 2.25 24.84
N ARG A 157 6.87 3.32 24.08
CA ARG A 157 5.94 4.39 24.46
C ARG A 157 4.52 3.95 24.14
N VAL A 158 3.85 3.28 25.07
CA VAL A 158 2.46 2.85 24.91
C VAL A 158 1.51 4.01 25.28
N PRO A 159 0.54 4.39 24.43
CA PRO A 159 -0.40 5.45 24.76
C PRO A 159 -1.26 5.11 25.99
N ALA A 160 -1.77 6.14 26.67
CA ALA A 160 -2.73 5.96 27.76
C ALA A 160 -4.10 5.49 27.25
N ALA A 161 -4.93 4.94 28.14
CA ALA A 161 -6.30 4.58 27.83
C ALA A 161 -7.11 5.82 27.39
N GLY A 162 -7.86 5.68 26.30
CA GLY A 162 -8.64 6.78 25.72
C GLY A 162 -7.84 7.77 24.87
N ALA A 163 -6.52 7.60 24.73
CA ALA A 163 -5.71 8.44 23.84
C ALA A 163 -6.22 8.36 22.40
N GLU A 164 -6.32 9.50 21.73
CA GLU A 164 -6.77 9.57 20.33
C GLU A 164 -5.69 9.00 19.40
N LEU A 165 -6.12 8.21 18.42
CA LEU A 165 -5.25 7.60 17.41
C LEU A 165 -5.67 8.04 16.00
N PRO A 166 -4.73 8.14 15.04
CA PRO A 166 -5.09 8.43 13.65
C PRO A 166 -5.90 7.29 13.02
N PHE A 167 -5.64 6.05 13.43
CA PHE A 167 -6.34 4.85 12.99
C PHE A 167 -6.20 3.74 14.05
N ALA A 168 -7.11 2.75 13.98
CA ALA A 168 -7.05 1.53 14.79
C ALA A 168 -6.57 0.39 13.92
N CYS A 169 -5.68 -0.47 14.43
CA CYS A 169 -5.15 -1.58 13.62
C CYS A 169 -6.26 -2.61 13.32
N GLY A 170 -6.37 -3.01 12.05
CA GLY A 170 -7.36 -3.98 11.57
C GLY A 170 -7.29 -5.36 12.25
N GLY A 171 -6.16 -5.70 12.88
CA GLY A 171 -5.95 -6.96 13.60
C GLY A 171 -6.37 -6.96 15.08
N ASN A 172 -6.70 -5.80 15.66
CA ASN A 172 -7.18 -5.67 17.05
C ASN A 172 -7.97 -4.36 17.23
N MET A 173 -9.22 -4.34 16.75
CA MET A 173 -10.08 -3.16 16.88
C MET A 173 -11.54 -3.53 17.16
N LEU A 174 -12.21 -2.75 18.01
CA LEU A 174 -13.67 -2.76 18.13
C LEU A 174 -14.22 -1.48 17.50
N ILE A 175 -15.10 -1.61 16.51
CA ILE A 175 -15.72 -0.49 15.82
C ILE A 175 -17.24 -0.61 15.84
N ARG A 176 -17.92 0.53 16.01
CA ARG A 176 -19.37 0.62 15.85
C ARG A 176 -19.74 0.24 14.41
N ARG A 177 -20.61 -0.77 14.25
CA ARG A 177 -20.97 -1.28 12.92
C ARG A 177 -21.53 -0.18 12.02
N ARG A 178 -22.38 0.71 12.58
CA ARG A 178 -22.92 1.87 11.85
C ARG A 178 -21.84 2.83 11.35
N SER A 179 -20.75 3.01 12.10
CA SER A 179 -19.68 3.95 11.74
C SER A 179 -18.82 3.35 10.63
N PHE A 180 -18.50 2.05 10.74
CA PHE A 180 -17.84 1.28 9.68
C PHE A 180 -18.65 1.34 8.37
N GLN A 181 -19.95 1.03 8.42
CA GLN A 181 -20.84 1.06 7.25
C GLN A 181 -20.99 2.47 6.67
N ALA A 182 -21.19 3.47 7.53
CA ALA A 182 -21.40 4.83 7.07
C ALA A 182 -20.12 5.46 6.49
N ALA A 183 -18.93 4.99 6.91
CA ALA A 183 -17.67 5.32 6.26
C ALA A 183 -17.49 4.62 4.88
N GLY A 184 -18.32 3.62 4.55
CA GLY A 184 -18.20 2.82 3.33
C GLY A 184 -17.46 1.49 3.49
N GLY A 185 -17.18 1.07 4.74
CA GLY A 185 -16.38 -0.11 5.06
C GLY A 185 -14.90 0.04 4.67
N PHE A 186 -14.19 -1.08 4.53
CA PHE A 186 -12.86 -1.04 3.91
C PHE A 186 -12.97 -0.85 2.41
N ASP A 187 -11.99 -0.17 1.81
CA ASP A 187 -11.92 -0.06 0.36
C ASP A 187 -11.54 -1.42 -0.23
N GLY A 188 -12.46 -2.04 -0.97
CA GLY A 188 -12.26 -3.36 -1.56
C GLY A 188 -11.10 -3.47 -2.54
N ASP A 189 -10.57 -2.35 -3.05
CA ASP A 189 -9.44 -2.37 -3.99
C ASP A 189 -8.10 -2.49 -3.28
N TYR A 190 -8.05 -2.17 -1.98
CA TYR A 190 -6.84 -2.25 -1.18
C TYR A 190 -6.36 -3.68 -1.05
N PHE A 191 -7.27 -4.66 -1.13
CA PHE A 191 -7.02 -6.08 -0.86
C PHE A 191 -6.52 -6.30 0.58
N ALA A 192 -5.33 -5.83 0.94
CA ALA A 192 -4.76 -5.76 2.28
C ALA A 192 -3.73 -4.61 2.38
N TYR A 193 -3.33 -4.28 3.61
CA TYR A 193 -2.45 -3.17 4.02
C TYR A 193 -3.01 -1.76 3.80
N LEU A 194 -2.82 -0.89 4.81
CA LEU A 194 -3.25 0.51 4.84
C LEU A 194 -4.78 0.72 4.75
N GLU A 195 -5.59 -0.34 4.74
CA GLU A 195 -7.05 -0.23 4.76
C GLU A 195 -7.56 0.36 6.08
N ASP A 196 -6.84 0.09 7.16
CA ASP A 196 -7.10 0.62 8.49
C ASP A 196 -6.70 2.10 8.60
N VAL A 197 -5.60 2.50 7.98
CA VAL A 197 -5.18 3.90 7.84
C VAL A 197 -6.23 4.70 7.06
N ASP A 198 -6.64 4.20 5.90
CA ASP A 198 -7.68 4.82 5.08
C ASP A 198 -9.02 4.91 5.83
N LEU A 199 -9.45 3.83 6.49
CA LEU A 199 -10.66 3.85 7.30
C LEU A 199 -10.56 4.86 8.45
N GLY A 200 -9.45 4.89 9.18
CA GLY A 200 -9.20 5.82 10.28
C GLY A 200 -9.32 7.26 9.82
N TRP A 201 -8.67 7.62 8.72
CA TRP A 201 -8.77 8.97 8.15
C TRP A 201 -10.21 9.29 7.73
N ARG A 202 -10.92 8.37 7.08
CA ARG A 202 -12.34 8.57 6.71
C ARG A 202 -13.26 8.75 7.93
N LEU A 203 -13.00 8.06 9.04
CA LEU A 203 -13.72 8.27 10.31
C LEU A 203 -13.45 9.68 10.85
N TRP A 204 -12.18 10.09 10.92
CA TRP A 204 -11.79 11.43 11.36
C TRP A 204 -12.39 12.53 10.49
N ALA A 205 -12.28 12.40 9.16
CA ALA A 205 -12.88 13.31 8.19
C ALA A 205 -14.40 13.36 8.34
N GLY A 206 -15.06 12.23 8.62
CA GLY A 206 -16.49 12.14 8.92
C GLY A 206 -16.92 12.73 10.27
N GLY A 207 -15.99 13.26 11.07
CA GLY A 207 -16.24 13.86 12.38
C GLY A 207 -16.25 12.87 13.54
N GLU A 208 -15.88 11.60 13.30
CA GLU A 208 -15.77 10.57 14.33
C GLU A 208 -14.33 10.49 14.85
N ARG A 209 -14.09 9.70 15.90
CA ARG A 209 -12.78 9.53 16.52
C ARG A 209 -12.42 8.07 16.73
N VAL A 210 -11.12 7.84 16.84
CA VAL A 210 -10.54 6.55 17.19
C VAL A 210 -9.72 6.71 18.47
N ILE A 211 -9.87 5.80 19.43
CA ILE A 211 -9.15 5.82 20.71
C ILE A 211 -8.35 4.54 20.95
N PHE A 212 -7.43 4.59 21.91
CA PHE A 212 -6.63 3.44 22.33
C PHE A 212 -7.17 2.77 23.61
N ALA A 213 -7.15 1.44 23.63
CA ALA A 213 -7.52 0.57 24.74
C ALA A 213 -6.33 -0.32 25.15
N PRO A 214 -5.41 0.15 26.02
CA PRO A 214 -4.16 -0.55 26.32
C PRO A 214 -4.34 -1.90 27.02
N ALA A 215 -5.48 -2.12 27.68
CA ALA A 215 -5.83 -3.37 28.36
C ALA A 215 -6.36 -4.45 27.40
N ALA A 216 -6.81 -4.07 26.19
CA ALA A 216 -7.24 -5.00 25.16
C ALA A 216 -6.02 -5.55 24.41
N VAL A 217 -5.36 -6.56 25.00
CA VAL A 217 -4.10 -7.09 24.48
C VAL A 217 -4.31 -8.37 23.67
N VAL A 218 -3.65 -8.43 22.51
CA VAL A 218 -3.49 -9.65 21.73
C VAL A 218 -2.02 -9.94 21.50
N HIS A 219 -1.64 -11.21 21.56
CA HIS A 219 -0.35 -11.68 21.08
C HIS A 219 -0.47 -12.02 19.60
N HIS A 220 0.50 -11.61 18.78
CA HIS A 220 0.44 -11.76 17.33
C HIS A 220 1.68 -12.49 16.81
N ARG A 221 1.49 -13.40 15.85
CA ARG A 221 2.58 -14.00 15.07
C ARG A 221 2.84 -13.13 13.85
N SER A 222 3.47 -11.97 14.07
CA SER A 222 3.75 -10.97 13.03
C SER A 222 4.32 -11.62 11.75
N MET A 223 3.74 -11.28 10.59
CA MET A 223 4.10 -11.71 9.24
C MET A 223 3.60 -13.08 8.73
N ALA A 224 2.95 -13.93 9.54
CA ALA A 224 2.62 -15.31 9.14
C ALA A 224 1.81 -15.43 7.82
N SER A 225 0.72 -14.68 7.70
CA SER A 225 -0.09 -14.62 6.47
C SER A 225 0.47 -13.64 5.44
N SER A 226 1.24 -12.66 5.89
CA SER A 226 1.88 -11.65 5.04
C SER A 226 2.98 -12.24 4.15
N ASP A 227 3.71 -13.26 4.62
CA ASP A 227 4.79 -13.87 3.85
C ASP A 227 4.28 -14.67 2.64
N LEU A 228 3.06 -15.20 2.74
CA LEU A 228 2.40 -15.91 1.63
C LEU A 228 2.09 -15.02 0.43
N LEU A 229 1.94 -13.70 0.63
CA LEU A 229 1.71 -12.75 -0.47
C LEU A 229 2.99 -12.48 -1.28
N GLY A 230 4.16 -12.76 -0.70
CA GLY A 230 5.44 -12.50 -1.34
C GLY A 230 5.84 -11.02 -1.35
N TYR A 231 7.14 -10.79 -1.36
CA TYR A 231 7.73 -9.48 -1.13
C TYR A 231 7.31 -8.42 -2.17
N ALA A 232 7.35 -8.74 -3.47
CA ALA A 232 6.99 -7.82 -4.54
C ALA A 232 5.49 -7.44 -4.53
N HIS A 233 4.60 -8.38 -4.20
CA HIS A 233 3.18 -8.07 -4.13
C HIS A 233 2.86 -7.16 -2.93
N ARG A 234 3.50 -7.39 -1.77
CA ARG A 234 3.40 -6.49 -0.62
C ARG A 234 3.86 -5.07 -0.96
N GLY A 235 5.01 -4.92 -1.60
CA GLY A 235 5.50 -3.61 -2.06
C GLY A 235 4.50 -2.90 -2.98
N PHE A 236 3.86 -3.65 -3.89
CA PHE A 236 2.84 -3.11 -4.78
C PHE A 236 1.64 -2.58 -4.01
N LEU A 237 1.17 -3.34 -3.01
CA LEU A 237 0.05 -2.94 -2.16
C LEU A 237 0.42 -1.70 -1.33
N PHE A 238 1.58 -1.65 -0.69
CA PHE A 238 2.00 -0.48 0.11
C PHE A 238 2.05 0.80 -0.73
N GLU A 239 2.74 0.78 -1.87
CA GLU A 239 2.90 1.97 -2.71
C GLU A 239 1.56 2.43 -3.31
N ARG A 240 0.79 1.50 -3.87
CA ARG A 240 -0.52 1.82 -4.46
C ARG A 240 -1.49 2.33 -3.38
N ASN A 241 -1.60 1.62 -2.26
CA ASN A 241 -2.58 1.93 -1.23
C ASN A 241 -2.21 3.23 -0.51
N ALA A 242 -0.93 3.55 -0.34
CA ALA A 242 -0.50 4.82 0.22
C ALA A 242 -0.96 6.00 -0.65
N PHE A 243 -0.70 5.95 -1.95
CA PHE A 243 -1.17 6.97 -2.88
C PHE A 243 -2.71 7.08 -2.86
N LEU A 244 -3.42 5.95 -2.93
CA LEU A 244 -4.89 5.96 -2.86
C LEU A 244 -5.41 6.53 -1.54
N THR A 245 -4.71 6.30 -0.42
CA THR A 245 -5.07 6.85 0.89
C THR A 245 -4.93 8.36 0.87
N ALA A 246 -3.79 8.88 0.42
CA ALA A 246 -3.59 10.32 0.28
C ALA A 246 -4.62 10.94 -0.69
N TYR A 247 -4.76 10.36 -1.88
CA TYR A 247 -5.65 10.85 -2.93
C TYR A 247 -7.12 10.85 -2.52
N LYS A 248 -7.63 9.81 -1.85
CA LYS A 248 -9.04 9.81 -1.43
C LYS A 248 -9.29 10.78 -0.28
N ASN A 249 -8.36 10.84 0.67
CA ASN A 249 -8.65 11.44 1.96
C ASN A 249 -8.33 12.92 2.01
N TYR A 250 -7.19 13.40 1.52
CA TYR A 250 -6.84 14.83 1.60
C TYR A 250 -7.98 15.72 1.10
N GLN A 251 -8.33 16.75 1.86
CA GLN A 251 -9.37 17.71 1.48
C GLN A 251 -9.00 18.40 0.17
N PRO A 252 -9.98 18.72 -0.70
CA PRO A 252 -9.74 19.60 -1.85
C PRO A 252 -9.09 20.92 -1.44
N GLY A 253 -8.21 21.45 -2.28
CA GLY A 253 -7.28 22.53 -1.98
C GLY A 253 -5.97 22.03 -1.35
N LEU A 254 -6.04 21.22 -0.28
CA LEU A 254 -4.83 20.72 0.37
C LEU A 254 -4.17 19.61 -0.45
N PHE A 255 -4.97 18.70 -1.04
CA PHE A 255 -4.44 17.64 -1.88
C PHE A 255 -3.60 18.20 -3.04
N GLU A 256 -4.11 19.19 -3.75
CA GLU A 256 -3.48 19.83 -4.91
C GLU A 256 -2.15 20.50 -4.54
N ASN A 257 -2.05 21.01 -3.30
CA ASN A 257 -0.83 21.63 -2.79
C ASN A 257 0.21 20.60 -2.35
N VAL A 258 -0.18 19.45 -1.78
CA VAL A 258 0.76 18.40 -1.33
C VAL A 258 1.12 17.42 -2.45
N MET A 259 0.27 17.28 -3.46
CA MET A 259 0.43 16.33 -4.56
C MET A 259 1.77 16.45 -5.30
N PRO A 260 2.34 17.66 -5.56
CA PRO A 260 3.68 17.78 -6.12
C PRO A 260 4.76 17.07 -5.29
N ALA A 261 4.71 17.19 -3.95
CA ALA A 261 5.63 16.50 -3.05
C ALA A 261 5.44 14.98 -3.12
N ILE A 262 4.18 14.50 -3.18
CA ILE A 262 3.85 13.07 -3.30
C ILE A 262 4.36 12.50 -4.63
N LEU A 263 4.07 13.17 -5.75
CA LEU A 263 4.50 12.74 -7.07
C LEU A 263 6.02 12.76 -7.22
N TRP A 264 6.70 13.81 -6.74
CA TRP A 264 8.15 13.83 -6.78
C TRP A 264 8.72 12.68 -5.93
N THR A 265 8.20 12.45 -4.72
CA THR A 265 8.64 11.32 -3.90
C THR A 265 8.47 9.98 -4.63
N LEU A 266 7.29 9.73 -5.22
CA LEU A 266 7.02 8.51 -5.98
C LEU A 266 7.97 8.35 -7.18
N LEU A 267 8.17 9.41 -7.97
CA LEU A 267 9.05 9.41 -9.14
C LEU A 267 10.52 9.24 -8.74
N HIS A 268 10.98 9.92 -7.69
CA HIS A 268 12.34 9.83 -7.19
C HIS A 268 12.65 8.43 -6.66
N ARG A 269 11.74 7.83 -5.89
CA ARG A 269 11.86 6.43 -5.43
C ARG A 269 11.93 5.48 -6.61
N THR A 270 11.02 5.65 -7.59
CA THR A 270 10.99 4.81 -8.80
C THR A 270 12.30 4.91 -9.58
N GLN A 271 12.79 6.12 -9.83
CA GLN A 271 14.07 6.34 -10.51
C GLN A 271 15.22 5.72 -9.72
N THR A 272 15.24 5.89 -8.40
CA THR A 272 16.31 5.35 -7.55
C THR A 272 16.31 3.83 -7.57
N LEU A 273 15.15 3.17 -7.45
CA LEU A 273 15.06 1.72 -7.56
C LEU A 273 15.46 1.21 -8.95
N LEU A 274 15.00 1.87 -10.02
CA LEU A 274 15.36 1.56 -11.39
C LEU A 274 16.88 1.58 -11.60
N VAL A 275 17.55 2.64 -11.12
CA VAL A 275 18.98 2.84 -11.34
C VAL A 275 19.83 1.99 -10.41
N GLN A 276 19.51 1.95 -9.11
CA GLN A 276 20.41 1.37 -8.10
C GLN A 276 20.23 -0.14 -7.92
N ASN A 277 19.04 -0.68 -8.19
CA ASN A 277 18.73 -2.09 -7.89
C ASN A 277 18.74 -3.00 -9.12
N ASN A 278 18.90 -2.47 -10.33
CA ASN A 278 18.80 -3.25 -11.56
C ASN A 278 20.10 -3.18 -12.37
N PRO A 279 20.64 -4.32 -12.85
CA PRO A 279 21.82 -4.33 -13.72
C PRO A 279 21.61 -3.50 -14.99
N GLY A 280 22.55 -2.60 -15.30
CA GLY A 280 22.46 -1.67 -16.43
C GLY A 280 21.52 -0.48 -16.18
N GLY A 281 20.96 -0.33 -14.99
CA GLY A 281 20.05 0.78 -14.65
C GLY A 281 20.71 2.16 -14.71
N ASP A 282 22.04 2.24 -14.61
CA ASP A 282 22.86 3.43 -14.82
C ASP A 282 22.71 4.02 -16.22
N GLU A 283 22.46 3.20 -17.24
CA GLU A 283 22.16 3.67 -18.60
C GLU A 283 20.88 4.53 -18.66
N LEU A 284 19.95 4.37 -17.71
CA LEU A 284 18.74 5.19 -17.59
C LEU A 284 19.01 6.59 -17.01
N THR A 285 20.20 6.82 -16.45
CA THR A 285 20.62 8.15 -15.96
C THR A 285 21.31 8.98 -17.02
N LEU A 286 21.78 8.36 -18.09
CA LEU A 286 22.33 9.08 -19.23
C LEU A 286 21.17 9.79 -19.94
N ASP A 287 21.28 11.11 -20.10
CA ASP A 287 20.39 11.83 -21.01
C ASP A 287 20.64 11.23 -22.41
N PRO A 288 19.67 10.53 -23.02
CA PRO A 288 19.84 9.95 -24.35
C PRO A 288 20.04 11.04 -25.41
N TYR A 289 19.84 12.31 -25.02
CA TYR A 289 20.09 13.49 -25.81
C TYR A 289 21.30 14.31 -25.37
N ALA A 290 22.11 13.83 -24.41
CA ALA A 290 23.39 14.43 -24.09
C ALA A 290 24.25 14.50 -25.38
N GLY A 291 24.45 15.70 -25.90
CA GLY A 291 25.15 15.94 -27.18
C GLY A 291 24.27 15.87 -28.44
N HIS A 292 22.99 15.51 -28.35
CA HIS A 292 22.03 15.56 -29.47
C HIS A 292 21.09 16.77 -29.40
N ILE A 293 20.99 17.43 -28.24
CA ILE A 293 20.35 18.74 -28.10
C ILE A 293 21.47 19.78 -28.00
N ALA A 294 21.47 20.77 -28.89
CA ALA A 294 22.53 21.78 -29.01
C ALA A 294 22.83 22.57 -27.71
N ASN A 295 21.93 22.53 -26.71
CA ASN A 295 22.06 23.23 -25.44
C ASN A 295 22.46 22.33 -24.24
N THR A 296 22.69 21.01 -24.42
CA THR A 296 23.09 20.11 -23.32
C THR A 296 24.57 19.69 -23.37
N ALA A 297 25.33 20.14 -24.38
CA ALA A 297 26.78 20.00 -24.36
C ALA A 297 27.37 20.97 -23.33
N ALA A 298 28.16 20.45 -22.38
CA ALA A 298 28.96 21.29 -21.48
C ALA A 298 29.87 22.23 -22.33
N PRO A 299 30.00 23.52 -21.98
CA PRO A 299 30.72 24.49 -22.81
C PRO A 299 32.25 24.40 -22.70
N GLU A 300 32.83 23.20 -22.62
CA GLU A 300 34.29 23.05 -22.40
C GLU A 300 35.08 22.32 -23.50
N ASP A 301 34.46 21.82 -24.57
CA ASP A 301 35.21 21.24 -25.71
C ASP A 301 34.87 21.89 -27.06
N ALA A 302 34.71 23.22 -27.10
CA ALA A 302 34.58 23.99 -28.34
C ALA A 302 35.94 24.24 -29.03
N ALA A 303 36.77 23.21 -29.16
CA ALA A 303 38.06 23.27 -29.88
C ALA A 303 38.39 21.98 -30.66
N ALA A 304 37.37 21.27 -31.17
CA ALA A 304 37.58 20.27 -32.20
C ALA A 304 36.73 20.62 -33.43
N GLU A 305 37.40 21.09 -34.49
CA GLU A 305 36.78 21.18 -35.81
C GLU A 305 36.23 19.81 -36.23
N PRO A 306 35.05 19.73 -36.87
CA PRO A 306 34.52 18.46 -37.33
C PRO A 306 35.45 17.91 -38.43
N ALA A 307 36.04 16.75 -38.17
CA ALA A 307 36.85 16.04 -39.17
C ALA A 307 36.00 15.75 -40.41
N SER A 308 36.23 16.49 -41.49
CA SER A 308 35.67 16.18 -42.80
C SER A 308 36.28 14.85 -43.28
N ALA A 309 35.45 13.84 -43.52
CA ALA A 309 35.91 12.58 -44.11
C ALA A 309 36.53 12.88 -45.49
N ILE A 310 37.82 12.60 -45.61
CA ILE A 310 38.61 12.73 -46.84
C ILE A 310 38.87 11.34 -47.39
N ASP A 311 38.79 11.19 -48.71
CA ASP A 311 39.16 9.94 -49.38
C ASP A 311 40.69 9.73 -49.40
N ALA A 312 41.14 8.56 -49.84
CA ALA A 312 42.56 8.20 -49.92
C ALA A 312 43.40 9.09 -50.89
N ALA A 313 42.77 10.05 -51.59
CA ALA A 313 43.41 11.05 -52.43
C ALA A 313 43.25 12.49 -51.89
N GLY A 314 42.75 12.67 -50.67
CA GLY A 314 42.69 13.95 -49.96
C GLY A 314 41.53 14.86 -50.37
N ARG A 315 40.46 14.35 -50.99
CA ARG A 315 39.27 15.15 -51.35
C ARG A 315 38.15 14.98 -50.34
N ALA A 316 37.48 16.09 -50.00
CA ALA A 316 36.36 16.10 -49.07
C ALA A 316 35.16 15.31 -49.62
N LEU A 317 34.67 14.32 -48.89
CA LEU A 317 33.49 13.53 -49.24
C LEU A 317 32.21 14.30 -48.88
N ALA A 318 31.36 14.55 -49.87
CA ALA A 318 30.01 15.04 -49.62
C ALA A 318 29.18 13.98 -48.88
N PRO A 319 28.36 14.35 -47.88
CA PRO A 319 27.53 13.39 -47.16
C PRO A 319 26.54 12.71 -48.11
N ALA A 320 26.41 11.39 -48.00
CA ALA A 320 25.43 10.63 -48.76
C ALA A 320 24.01 11.06 -48.35
N PRO A 321 23.09 11.33 -49.30
CA PRO A 321 21.72 11.68 -48.96
C PRO A 321 21.04 10.49 -48.27
N ALA A 322 20.39 10.75 -47.13
CA ALA A 322 19.57 9.77 -46.45
C ALA A 322 18.47 9.26 -47.41
N PRO A 323 18.23 7.94 -47.52
CA PRO A 323 17.18 7.45 -48.40
C PRO A 323 15.81 7.93 -47.87
N PRO A 324 14.89 8.36 -48.76
CA PRO A 324 13.59 8.86 -48.33
C PRO A 324 12.81 7.76 -47.61
N SER A 325 12.32 8.05 -46.41
CA SER A 325 11.46 7.15 -45.64
C SER A 325 10.08 7.10 -46.29
N ILE A 326 9.89 6.18 -47.23
CA ILE A 326 8.58 5.95 -47.84
C ILE A 326 7.65 5.37 -46.78
N GLY A 327 6.67 6.17 -46.32
CA GLY A 327 5.61 5.76 -45.41
C GLY A 327 4.73 4.64 -45.97
N LEU A 328 3.86 4.06 -45.14
CA LEU A 328 3.01 2.91 -45.50
C LEU A 328 2.20 3.16 -46.78
N TYR A 329 1.69 4.38 -46.95
CA TYR A 329 0.95 4.82 -48.14
C TYR A 329 1.82 4.83 -49.41
N GLY A 330 3.07 5.31 -49.32
CA GLY A 330 3.99 5.30 -50.45
C GLY A 330 4.46 3.88 -50.82
N LYS A 331 4.61 2.98 -49.83
CA LYS A 331 4.92 1.57 -50.05
C LYS A 331 3.75 0.83 -50.73
N TRP A 332 2.51 1.16 -50.35
CA TRP A 332 1.32 0.63 -51.00
C TRP A 332 1.23 1.07 -52.47
N ARG A 333 1.52 2.34 -52.78
CA ARG A 333 1.54 2.87 -54.15
C ARG A 333 2.68 2.30 -55.01
N ALA A 334 3.84 2.03 -54.41
CA ALA A 334 5.03 1.54 -55.13
C ALA A 334 5.02 0.02 -55.38
N TYR A 335 4.53 -0.79 -54.44
CA TYR A 335 4.58 -2.26 -54.53
C TYR A 335 3.26 -2.88 -55.02
N GLY A 336 2.14 -2.15 -54.90
CA GLY A 336 0.81 -2.70 -55.10
C GLY A 336 0.40 -3.68 -53.99
N THR A 337 -0.90 -3.93 -53.88
CA THR A 337 -1.52 -4.67 -52.78
C THR A 337 -0.99 -6.11 -52.64
N ARG A 338 -0.76 -6.80 -53.77
CA ARG A 338 -0.32 -8.20 -53.79
C ARG A 338 1.10 -8.40 -53.28
N GLU A 339 2.03 -7.52 -53.66
CA GLU A 339 3.43 -7.66 -53.25
C GLU A 339 3.66 -7.19 -51.81
N LEU A 340 2.88 -6.19 -51.35
CA LEU A 340 2.84 -5.77 -49.95
C LEU A 340 2.38 -6.93 -49.04
N LEU A 341 1.32 -7.64 -49.44
CA LEU A 341 0.81 -8.83 -48.74
C LEU A 341 1.81 -9.98 -48.75
N ARG A 342 2.44 -10.30 -49.89
CA ARG A 342 3.49 -11.34 -49.97
C ARG A 342 4.68 -11.04 -49.05
N ARG A 343 5.12 -9.78 -48.99
CA ARG A 343 6.23 -9.37 -48.11
C ARG A 343 5.83 -9.37 -46.64
N GLY A 344 4.59 -8.99 -46.33
CA GLY A 344 4.01 -9.15 -44.99
C GLY A 344 3.96 -10.61 -44.56
N LEU A 345 3.52 -11.50 -45.45
CA LEU A 345 3.43 -12.95 -45.19
C LEU A 345 4.81 -13.59 -45.01
N ARG A 346 5.83 -13.21 -45.80
CA ARG A 346 7.21 -13.67 -45.58
C ARG A 346 7.76 -13.22 -44.24
N LYS A 347 7.42 -12.01 -43.80
CA LYS A 347 7.83 -11.49 -42.48
C LYS A 347 7.15 -12.25 -41.34
N ALA A 348 5.87 -12.59 -41.52
CA ALA A 348 5.10 -13.42 -40.58
C ALA A 348 5.61 -14.87 -40.52
N VAL A 349 5.90 -15.49 -41.68
CA VAL A 349 6.47 -16.85 -41.76
C VAL A 349 7.87 -16.90 -41.15
N ARG A 350 8.69 -15.86 -41.34
CA ARG A 350 10.01 -15.74 -40.69
C ARG A 350 9.92 -15.51 -39.18
N ALA A 351 8.81 -14.96 -38.70
CA ALA A 351 8.50 -14.84 -37.27
C ALA A 351 7.88 -16.12 -36.67
N ALA A 352 7.38 -17.03 -37.51
CA ALA A 352 6.68 -18.26 -37.10
C ALA A 352 7.50 -19.57 -37.24
N LEU A 353 8.74 -19.51 -37.73
CA LEU A 353 9.70 -20.62 -37.63
C LEU A 353 10.47 -20.56 -36.29
N PRO A 354 10.80 -21.71 -35.68
CA PRO A 354 10.64 -21.95 -34.26
C PRO A 354 11.66 -21.22 -33.38
N ARG A 355 11.17 -20.33 -32.51
CA ARG A 355 11.80 -19.95 -31.24
C ARG A 355 11.60 -21.06 -30.19
N PHE A 356 11.93 -22.30 -30.54
CA PHE A 356 12.13 -23.39 -29.59
C PHE A 356 13.62 -23.71 -29.51
N VAL A 357 14.40 -22.70 -29.12
CA VAL A 357 15.75 -22.87 -28.58
C VAL A 357 15.85 -21.87 -27.45
N LEU A 358 16.13 -22.44 -26.26
CA LEU A 358 16.60 -21.86 -25.00
C LEU A 358 16.87 -20.35 -25.01
N ASP A 359 16.23 -19.70 -24.02
CA ASP A 359 16.47 -18.36 -23.50
C ASP A 359 17.79 -17.73 -23.98
N PRO A 360 17.78 -16.74 -24.91
CA PRO A 360 18.99 -16.00 -25.19
C PRO A 360 19.29 -15.20 -23.93
N ALA A 361 20.45 -15.44 -23.33
CA ALA A 361 20.98 -14.56 -22.31
C ALA A 361 20.79 -13.11 -22.79
N PRO A 362 20.22 -12.22 -21.94
CA PRO A 362 19.91 -10.86 -22.36
C PRO A 362 21.15 -10.23 -22.96
N ALA A 363 20.96 -9.53 -24.09
CA ALA A 363 22.07 -8.88 -24.79
C ALA A 363 22.84 -8.00 -23.79
N ALA A 364 24.18 -8.12 -23.79
CA ALA A 364 25.03 -7.32 -22.93
C ALA A 364 24.71 -5.83 -23.14
N GLY A 365 24.37 -5.11 -22.07
CA GLY A 365 23.95 -3.70 -22.12
C GLY A 365 22.45 -3.45 -22.35
N VAL A 366 21.56 -4.41 -22.06
CA VAL A 366 20.12 -4.13 -21.96
C VAL A 366 19.71 -4.14 -20.48
N PRO A 367 19.16 -3.04 -19.94
CA PRO A 367 18.70 -3.01 -18.56
C PRO A 367 17.66 -4.09 -18.29
N LEU A 368 17.85 -4.86 -17.21
CA LEU A 368 16.93 -5.93 -16.81
C LEU A 368 16.23 -5.56 -15.51
N LEU A 369 14.89 -5.56 -15.53
CA LEU A 369 14.08 -5.38 -14.33
C LEU A 369 14.07 -6.68 -13.52
N THR A 370 15.06 -6.86 -12.66
CA THR A 370 15.20 -8.05 -11.81
C THR A 370 14.81 -7.79 -10.36
N ASP A 371 14.78 -6.54 -9.91
CA ASP A 371 14.44 -6.20 -8.54
C ASP A 371 12.91 -6.19 -8.29
N GLY A 372 12.49 -6.98 -7.31
CA GLY A 372 11.08 -7.10 -6.93
C GLY A 372 10.47 -5.80 -6.41
N ARG A 373 11.25 -4.89 -5.77
CA ARG A 373 10.75 -3.57 -5.35
C ARG A 373 10.47 -2.67 -6.55
N THR A 374 11.39 -2.67 -7.51
CA THR A 374 11.24 -1.93 -8.76
C THR A 374 9.99 -2.38 -9.51
N VAL A 375 9.80 -3.69 -9.68
CA VAL A 375 8.60 -4.26 -10.32
C VAL A 375 7.33 -3.87 -9.55
N ALA A 376 7.37 -3.93 -8.23
CA ALA A 376 6.25 -3.53 -7.37
C ALA A 376 5.84 -2.06 -7.58
N GLN A 377 6.81 -1.15 -7.64
CA GLN A 377 6.56 0.28 -7.79
C GLN A 377 6.04 0.63 -9.19
N LEU A 378 6.60 0.05 -10.25
CA LEU A 378 6.09 0.21 -11.61
C LEU A 378 4.67 -0.34 -11.77
N ARG A 379 4.37 -1.48 -11.14
CA ARG A 379 2.99 -2.02 -11.10
C ARG A 379 2.05 -1.08 -10.38
N ALA A 380 2.47 -0.45 -9.27
CA ALA A 380 1.66 0.50 -8.54
C ALA A 380 1.33 1.71 -9.40
N ILE A 381 2.32 2.31 -10.07
CA ILE A 381 2.12 3.42 -11.01
C ILE A 381 1.18 3.02 -12.15
N THR A 382 1.41 1.87 -12.78
CA THR A 382 0.56 1.37 -13.88
C THR A 382 -0.88 1.19 -13.42
N TYR A 383 -1.08 0.63 -12.22
CA TYR A 383 -2.41 0.50 -11.63
C TYR A 383 -3.05 1.88 -11.44
N LEU A 384 -2.34 2.82 -10.81
CA LEU A 384 -2.88 4.16 -10.54
C LEU A 384 -3.33 4.83 -11.84
N LEU A 385 -2.46 4.89 -12.86
CA LEU A 385 -2.79 5.49 -14.16
C LEU A 385 -4.02 4.87 -14.83
N GLY A 386 -4.24 3.56 -14.65
CA GLY A 386 -5.40 2.86 -15.21
C GLY A 386 -6.68 2.94 -14.37
N HIS A 387 -6.63 3.45 -13.13
CA HIS A 387 -7.74 3.37 -12.17
C HIS A 387 -8.04 4.71 -11.47
N LEU A 388 -7.51 5.84 -11.96
CA LEU A 388 -7.74 7.16 -11.36
C LEU A 388 -9.24 7.53 -11.32
N ASP A 389 -10.02 7.23 -12.36
CA ASP A 389 -11.45 7.57 -12.39
C ASP A 389 -12.23 6.84 -11.27
N ALA A 390 -11.95 5.55 -11.08
CA ALA A 390 -12.56 4.77 -10.00
C ALA A 390 -12.13 5.28 -8.62
N ALA A 391 -10.88 5.73 -8.48
CA ALA A 391 -10.40 6.37 -7.27
C ALA A 391 -11.10 7.73 -7.03
N ALA A 392 -11.40 8.49 -8.10
CA ALA A 392 -12.06 9.79 -8.03
C ALA A 392 -13.49 9.68 -7.51
N ASP A 393 -14.24 8.66 -7.93
CA ASP A 393 -15.59 8.39 -7.39
C ASP A 393 -15.55 8.13 -5.88
N LYS A 394 -14.55 7.36 -5.42
CA LYS A 394 -14.35 7.10 -3.99
C LYS A 394 -13.93 8.36 -3.24
N ARG A 395 -13.04 9.17 -3.84
CA ARG A 395 -12.69 10.50 -3.30
C ARG A 395 -13.94 11.35 -3.12
N HIS A 396 -14.81 11.45 -4.13
CA HIS A 396 -16.07 12.18 -4.02
C HIS A 396 -16.95 11.69 -2.87
N ALA A 397 -17.09 10.37 -2.68
CA ALA A 397 -17.84 9.81 -1.57
C ALA A 397 -17.23 10.19 -0.19
N VAL A 398 -15.91 10.16 -0.06
CA VAL A 398 -15.21 10.60 1.15
C VAL A 398 -15.44 12.08 1.42
N GLN A 399 -15.25 12.93 0.41
CA GLN A 399 -15.40 14.37 0.57
C GLN A 399 -16.86 14.77 0.83
N ALA A 400 -17.85 14.09 0.26
CA ALA A 400 -19.27 14.33 0.53
C ALA A 400 -19.67 14.03 1.99
N ARG A 401 -18.94 13.14 2.67
CA ARG A 401 -19.16 12.81 4.10
C ARG A 401 -18.37 13.74 5.03
N ARG A 402 -17.40 14.49 4.52
CA ARG A 402 -16.45 15.26 5.36
C ARG A 402 -17.18 16.29 6.21
N ARG A 403 -16.90 16.24 7.51
CA ARG A 403 -17.36 17.19 8.54
C ARG A 403 -16.20 17.86 9.27
N ARG A 404 -15.03 17.21 9.31
CA ARG A 404 -13.81 17.74 9.93
C ARG A 404 -12.83 18.18 8.84
N PRO A 405 -12.31 19.41 8.87
CA PRO A 405 -11.29 19.85 7.92
C PRO A 405 -9.93 19.21 8.23
N ASP A 406 -9.07 19.10 7.23
CA ASP A 406 -7.75 18.50 7.41
C ASP A 406 -6.87 19.24 8.42
N GLY A 407 -7.00 20.57 8.53
CA GLY A 407 -6.29 21.34 9.55
C GLY A 407 -6.57 20.86 10.97
N GLU A 408 -7.80 20.43 11.27
CA GLU A 408 -8.15 19.88 12.59
C GLU A 408 -7.57 18.46 12.79
N ILE A 409 -7.52 17.66 11.73
CA ILE A 409 -6.96 16.30 11.75
C ILE A 409 -5.44 16.36 11.95
N PHE A 410 -4.74 17.13 11.13
CA PHE A 410 -3.28 17.22 11.18
C PHE A 410 -2.75 18.05 12.36
N ALA A 411 -3.57 18.90 12.99
CA ALA A 411 -3.21 19.49 14.28
C ALA A 411 -3.11 18.44 15.39
N ARG A 412 -3.86 17.33 15.30
CA ARG A 412 -3.78 16.20 16.24
C ARG A 412 -2.76 15.16 15.81
N PHE A 413 -2.70 14.89 14.51
CA PHE A 413 -1.85 13.88 13.93
C PHE A 413 -1.02 14.51 12.80
N PRO A 414 0.06 15.24 13.12
CA PRO A 414 0.91 15.86 12.10
C PRO A 414 1.38 14.84 11.07
N ALA A 415 1.46 15.28 9.82
CA ALA A 415 1.96 14.44 8.74
C ALA A 415 3.45 14.14 8.96
N ALA A 416 3.83 12.87 8.87
CA ALA A 416 5.22 12.49 9.05
C ALA A 416 5.99 12.53 7.72
N VAL A 417 7.28 12.86 7.81
CA VAL A 417 8.28 12.59 6.78
C VAL A 417 9.26 11.60 7.37
N VAL A 418 9.26 10.37 6.83
CA VAL A 418 10.11 9.27 7.28
C VAL A 418 10.86 8.73 6.06
N PRO A 419 12.20 8.88 5.98
CA PRO A 419 12.99 8.26 4.92
C PRO A 419 12.98 6.74 5.06
N THR A 420 12.54 6.02 4.03
CA THR A 420 12.48 4.54 4.05
C THR A 420 12.98 3.88 2.78
N TYR A 421 13.06 4.61 1.68
CA TYR A 421 13.61 4.13 0.42
C TYR A 421 15.02 4.67 0.20
N PRO A 422 15.85 3.96 -0.58
CA PRO A 422 17.11 4.51 -1.07
C PRO A 422 16.89 5.90 -1.66
N GLY A 423 17.73 6.85 -1.23
CA GLY A 423 17.69 8.24 -1.67
C GLY A 423 16.62 9.13 -1.01
N ASP A 424 15.68 8.61 -0.22
CA ASP A 424 14.69 9.44 0.49
C ASP A 424 15.37 10.45 1.42
N GLU A 425 16.44 10.07 2.11
CA GLU A 425 17.16 10.97 3.03
C GLU A 425 17.64 12.22 2.31
N ARG A 426 18.25 12.05 1.13
CA ARG A 426 18.74 13.15 0.30
C ARG A 426 17.58 13.99 -0.25
N LEU A 427 16.52 13.35 -0.73
CA LEU A 427 15.34 14.05 -1.26
C LEU A 427 14.72 14.92 -0.17
N PHE A 428 14.41 14.32 0.99
CA PHE A 428 13.69 14.99 2.07
C PHE A 428 14.53 16.06 2.76
N ALA A 429 15.86 15.98 2.71
CA ALA A 429 16.76 17.04 3.19
C ALA A 429 16.90 18.23 2.22
N SER A 430 16.44 18.11 0.97
CA SER A 430 16.59 19.18 -0.03
C SER A 430 15.66 20.37 0.22
N ALA A 431 16.16 21.58 -0.05
CA ALA A 431 15.36 22.81 0.01
C ALA A 431 14.16 22.76 -0.95
N ALA A 432 14.39 22.22 -2.16
CA ALA A 432 13.34 22.08 -3.16
C ALA A 432 12.18 21.19 -2.70
N PHE A 433 12.46 20.07 -2.01
CA PHE A 433 11.40 19.25 -1.43
C PHE A 433 10.64 20.00 -0.32
N ALA A 434 11.35 20.77 0.52
CA ALA A 434 10.72 21.55 1.58
C ALA A 434 9.75 22.61 1.04
N GLU A 435 10.03 23.20 -0.12
CA GLU A 435 9.15 24.18 -0.78
C GLU A 435 7.85 23.57 -1.33
N LEU A 436 7.82 22.25 -1.57
CA LEU A 436 6.61 21.55 -2.06
C LEU A 436 5.65 21.18 -0.95
N LEU A 437 6.10 21.15 0.30
CA LEU A 437 5.22 20.87 1.42
C LEU A 437 4.40 22.13 1.73
N PRO A 438 3.07 22.04 1.80
CA PRO A 438 2.24 23.21 2.06
C PRO A 438 2.56 23.83 3.43
N ALA A 439 2.76 25.15 3.48
CA ALA A 439 3.09 25.85 4.74
C ALA A 439 2.05 25.65 5.86
N GLY A 440 0.79 25.38 5.50
CA GLY A 440 -0.30 25.11 6.44
C GLY A 440 -0.44 23.66 6.88
N LEU A 441 0.41 22.73 6.40
CA LEU A 441 0.40 21.32 6.79
C LEU A 441 1.40 21.12 7.95
N PRO A 442 0.94 20.78 9.18
CA PRO A 442 1.85 20.39 10.25
C PRO A 442 2.64 19.14 9.84
N VAL A 443 3.96 19.27 9.74
CA VAL A 443 4.87 18.18 9.37
C VAL A 443 5.86 17.90 10.48
N VAL A 444 6.05 16.63 10.81
CA VAL A 444 7.10 16.16 11.74
C VAL A 444 8.03 15.22 11.00
N ARG A 445 9.34 15.45 11.13
CA ARG A 445 10.37 14.63 10.50
C ARG A 445 10.87 13.60 11.50
N TYR A 446 10.98 12.35 11.07
CA TYR A 446 11.54 11.26 11.87
C TYR A 446 12.67 10.57 11.13
N ARG A 447 13.64 10.06 11.89
CA ARG A 447 14.52 9.00 11.43
C ARG A 447 13.83 7.64 11.62
N LEU A 448 14.16 6.66 10.80
CA LEU A 448 13.49 5.35 10.86
C LEU A 448 13.69 4.63 12.21
N ASP A 449 14.87 4.80 12.83
CA ASP A 449 15.23 4.26 14.16
C ASP A 449 14.47 4.92 15.33
N GLU A 450 13.94 6.13 15.13
CA GLU A 450 13.08 6.81 16.09
C GLU A 450 11.65 6.25 16.07
N VAL A 451 11.23 5.78 14.90
CA VAL A 451 9.90 5.20 14.65
C VAL A 451 9.84 3.75 15.11
N MET A 452 10.83 2.93 14.76
CA MET A 452 10.80 1.49 15.00
C MET A 452 12.19 0.90 15.27
N GLU A 453 12.21 -0.25 15.91
CA GLU A 453 13.41 -1.06 16.08
C GLU A 453 13.41 -2.13 14.99
N LEU A 454 14.36 -2.06 14.06
CA LEU A 454 14.55 -3.13 13.09
C LEU A 454 15.57 -4.10 13.70
N ASP A 455 15.24 -5.40 13.71
CA ASP A 455 16.21 -6.43 14.08
C ASP A 455 17.40 -6.32 13.10
N SER A 456 18.59 -6.06 13.63
CA SER A 456 19.85 -5.87 12.89
C SER A 456 20.35 -7.13 12.21
#